data_AF-A0A7J3BCU4-F1
#
_entry.id   AF-A0A7J3BCU4-F1
#
_cell.length_a   1.000
_cell.length_b   1.000
_cell.length_c   1.000
_cell.angle_alpha   90.00
_cell.angle_beta   90.00
_cell.angle_gamma   90.00
#
_symmetry.space_group_name_H-M   'P 1'
#
loop_
_entity.id
_entity.type
_entity.pdbx_description
1 polymer ?
#
loop_
_entity_poly.entity_id
_entity_poly.type
_entity_poly.pdbx_seq_one_letter_code
_entity_poly.pdbx_strand_id
1 'polypeptide(L)'
;MDLEVWIWLLGFSVAILAIFVYAITREEREDKKTYGPPRSQLTSTSPITVLPPTITPGEIRTSITEDQAKLAQQELKALTIEKEILSYALTHLYESESQGKLAESDRERLVAKYGEQMKGLDERIRKSQLIVDLHDLEKSQIEWIRTFQEKYGDMTRKIEEIRQMIGVVSKAEPEKAASEPLKKGEEKLKERARKTSMETKEETRPPKSKADEKVEEIRAEVLKELERLEQIETEA
;
A
#
# COMPACT_ATOMS: atom_id res chain seq x y z
N MET A 1 -32.91 41.55 5.41
CA MET A 1 -32.97 40.11 5.12
C MET A 1 -33.77 39.49 6.23
N ASP A 2 -34.92 38.93 5.87
CA ASP A 2 -35.99 38.62 6.82
C ASP A 2 -35.67 37.35 7.62
N LEU A 3 -36.05 37.35 8.90
CA LEU A 3 -35.82 36.24 9.83
C LEU A 3 -36.48 34.94 9.32
N GLU A 4 -37.56 35.05 8.54
CA GLU A 4 -38.18 33.93 7.82
C GLU A 4 -37.20 33.21 6.89
N VAL A 5 -36.34 33.93 6.15
CA VAL A 5 -35.42 33.32 5.19
C VAL A 5 -34.35 32.50 5.91
N TRP A 6 -33.90 32.96 7.08
CA TRP A 6 -32.95 32.23 7.92
C TRP A 6 -33.56 30.95 8.52
N ILE A 7 -34.83 30.98 8.91
CA ILE A 7 -35.54 29.79 9.41
C ILE A 7 -35.66 28.72 8.32
N TRP A 8 -36.00 29.12 7.09
CA TRP A 8 -36.05 28.21 5.95
C TRP A 8 -34.67 27.65 5.58
N LEU A 9 -33.62 28.47 5.57
CA LEU A 9 -32.26 28.00 5.28
C LEU A 9 -31.73 27.03 6.36
N LEU A 10 -32.03 27.27 7.64
CA LEU A 10 -31.68 26.33 8.70
C LEU A 10 -32.43 25.00 8.56
N GLY A 11 -33.73 25.06 8.25
CA GLY A 11 -34.56 23.87 8.03
C GLY A 11 -34.08 23.01 6.86
N PHE A 12 -33.73 23.64 5.73
CA PHE A 12 -33.16 22.93 4.57
C PHE A 12 -31.80 22.32 4.88
N SER A 13 -30.95 22.99 5.65
CA SER A 13 -29.66 22.45 6.09
C SER A 13 -29.82 21.16 6.91
N VAL A 14 -30.75 21.14 7.87
CA VAL A 14 -31.03 19.95 8.69
C VAL A 14 -31.59 18.81 7.85
N ALA A 15 -32.47 19.09 6.89
CA ALA A 15 -33.03 18.08 6.00
C ALA A 15 -31.96 17.45 5.08
N ILE A 16 -31.05 18.25 4.53
CA ILE A 16 -29.93 17.76 3.70
C ILE A 16 -28.99 16.88 4.53
N LEU A 17 -28.70 17.28 5.77
CA LEU A 17 -27.83 16.52 6.67
C LEU A 17 -28.46 15.19 7.08
N ALA A 18 -29.78 15.16 7.31
CA ALA A 18 -30.53 13.92 7.57
C ALA A 18 -30.53 12.96 6.37
N ILE A 19 -30.67 13.47 5.15
CA ILE A 19 -30.60 12.67 3.92
C ILE A 19 -29.20 12.12 3.71
N PHE A 20 -28.16 12.91 3.98
CA PHE A 20 -26.76 12.49 3.88
C PHE A 20 -26.43 11.37 4.89
N VAL A 21 -26.86 11.52 6.15
CA VAL A 21 -26.72 10.47 7.17
C VAL A 21 -27.51 9.21 6.80
N TYR A 22 -28.73 9.38 6.26
CA TYR A 22 -29.54 8.25 5.79
C TYR A 22 -28.88 7.52 4.61
N ALA A 23 -28.24 8.22 3.68
CA ALA A 23 -27.54 7.61 2.56
C ALA A 23 -26.33 6.77 3.03
N ILE A 24 -25.52 7.30 3.96
CA ILE A 24 -24.37 6.58 4.53
C ILE A 24 -24.82 5.36 5.33
N THR A 25 -25.90 5.49 6.10
CA THR A 25 -26.41 4.37 6.93
C THR A 25 -27.21 3.32 6.13
N ARG A 26 -27.61 3.65 4.90
CA ARG A 26 -28.33 2.72 4.00
C ARG A 26 -27.40 1.80 3.21
N GLU A 27 -26.13 2.15 3.03
CA GLU A 27 -25.17 1.35 2.28
C GLU A 27 -24.81 0.01 2.97
N GLU A 28 -25.05 -0.11 4.29
CA GLU A 28 -24.81 -1.35 5.05
C GLU A 28 -25.99 -2.34 5.08
N ARG A 29 -27.17 -2.03 4.51
CA ARG A 29 -28.39 -2.84 4.74
C ARG A 29 -28.99 -3.59 3.54
N GLU A 30 -28.33 -3.63 2.38
CA GLU A 30 -28.82 -4.45 1.25
C GLU A 30 -28.04 -5.77 1.18
N ASP A 31 -28.57 -6.78 1.87
CA ASP A 31 -28.01 -8.13 2.03
C ASP A 31 -28.72 -9.14 1.09
N LYS A 32 -27.94 -9.85 0.25
CA LYS A 32 -28.08 -11.25 -0.23
C LYS A 32 -29.13 -11.68 -1.28
N LYS A 33 -28.63 -12.31 -2.37
CA LYS A 33 -28.95 -13.70 -2.84
C LYS A 33 -28.01 -14.23 -3.96
N THR A 34 -27.12 -15.19 -3.59
CA THR A 34 -26.66 -16.47 -4.26
C THR A 34 -26.05 -16.49 -5.69
N TYR A 35 -25.00 -17.25 -6.08
CA TYR A 35 -24.18 -18.38 -5.57
C TYR A 35 -22.77 -18.36 -6.23
N GLY A 36 -21.73 -18.83 -5.54
CA GLY A 36 -20.40 -19.19 -6.10
C GLY A 36 -19.87 -20.49 -5.48
N PRO A 37 -18.66 -20.98 -5.87
CA PRO A 37 -17.88 -21.94 -5.05
C PRO A 37 -16.44 -21.41 -4.74
N PRO A 38 -15.70 -21.99 -3.78
CA PRO A 38 -15.50 -21.42 -2.45
C PRO A 38 -14.10 -20.82 -2.22
N ARG A 39 -14.04 -19.71 -1.46
CA ARG A 39 -12.81 -19.16 -0.90
C ARG A 39 -12.68 -19.58 0.56
N SER A 40 -11.75 -20.49 0.82
CA SER A 40 -11.39 -20.94 2.16
C SER A 40 -10.82 -19.79 2.99
N GLN A 41 -11.47 -19.58 4.12
CA GLN A 41 -11.05 -18.97 5.40
C GLN A 41 -9.55 -18.76 5.59
N LEU A 42 -9.14 -17.60 6.11
CA LEU A 42 -8.48 -17.51 7.42
C LEU A 42 -8.39 -16.05 7.88
N THR A 43 -8.99 -15.85 9.04
CA THR A 43 -9.11 -14.64 9.85
C THR A 43 -7.79 -14.24 10.52
N SER A 44 -7.71 -12.95 10.87
CA SER A 44 -6.83 -12.35 11.90
C SER A 44 -5.37 -12.13 11.52
N THR A 45 -4.96 -10.87 11.39
CA THR A 45 -3.64 -10.35 11.82
C THR A 45 -3.64 -8.81 11.75
N SER A 46 -3.57 -8.19 12.94
CA SER A 46 -2.89 -6.95 13.34
C SER A 46 -3.15 -5.60 12.64
N PRO A 47 -3.14 -4.48 13.41
CA PRO A 47 -3.08 -3.14 12.83
C PRO A 47 -1.81 -3.02 11.99
N ILE A 48 -1.96 -2.55 10.76
CA ILE A 48 -0.85 -2.28 9.85
C ILE A 48 -0.01 -1.16 10.46
N THR A 49 1.06 -1.52 11.18
CA THR A 49 2.20 -0.64 11.38
C THR A 49 2.86 -0.50 10.02
N VAL A 50 2.52 0.57 9.29
CA VAL A 50 3.22 0.97 8.07
C VAL A 50 4.61 1.44 8.49
N LEU A 51 5.55 0.51 8.61
CA LEU A 51 6.96 0.84 8.47
C LEU A 51 7.17 1.31 7.02
N PRO A 52 7.92 2.40 6.78
CA PRO A 52 8.25 2.78 5.41
C PRO A 52 8.98 1.59 4.76
N PRO A 53 8.59 1.19 3.52
CA PRO A 53 9.35 0.15 2.84
C PRO A 53 10.79 0.64 2.73
N THR A 54 11.74 -0.17 3.19
CA THR A 54 13.15 0.03 2.90
C THR A 54 13.28 -0.13 1.38
N ILE A 55 13.16 0.98 0.65
CA ILE A 55 13.28 1.00 -0.82
C ILE A 55 14.73 0.66 -1.14
N THR A 56 15.01 -0.62 -1.39
CA THR A 56 16.29 -1.05 -1.95
C THR A 56 16.39 -0.48 -3.37
N PRO A 57 17.45 0.27 -3.72
CA PRO A 57 17.58 0.97 -5.00
C PRO A 57 17.49 0.12 -6.27
N GLY A 58 17.44 -1.21 -6.17
CA GLY A 58 17.40 -2.14 -7.30
C GLY A 58 16.00 -2.64 -7.70
N GLU A 59 14.93 -2.22 -7.03
CA GLU A 59 13.60 -2.83 -7.24
C GLU A 59 12.57 -1.91 -7.91
N ILE A 60 13.00 -0.76 -8.43
CA ILE A 60 12.11 0.11 -9.21
C ILE A 60 11.93 -0.51 -10.59
N ARG A 61 10.78 -1.16 -10.79
CA ARG A 61 10.44 -1.83 -12.05
C ARG A 61 9.47 -0.95 -12.82
N THR A 62 9.84 -0.59 -14.05
CA THR A 62 8.88 -0.10 -15.04
C THR A 62 8.24 -1.32 -15.68
N SER A 63 6.95 -1.55 -15.42
CA SER A 63 6.20 -2.64 -16.04
C SER A 63 5.65 -2.24 -17.41
N ILE A 64 5.44 -0.93 -17.64
CA ILE A 64 4.94 -0.39 -18.90
C ILE A 64 6.00 0.50 -19.54
N THR A 65 6.17 0.32 -20.85
CA THR A 65 7.09 1.15 -21.65
C THR A 65 6.41 2.45 -22.06
N GLU A 66 7.15 3.55 -22.20
CA GLU A 66 6.62 4.85 -22.65
C GLU A 66 5.83 4.74 -23.96
N ASP A 67 6.28 3.91 -24.92
CA ASP A 67 5.57 3.68 -26.18
C ASP A 67 4.22 2.99 -25.98
N GLN A 68 4.14 2.04 -25.04
CA GLN A 68 2.90 1.35 -24.68
C GLN A 68 1.92 2.31 -23.98
N ALA A 69 2.42 3.17 -23.09
CA ALA A 69 1.61 4.19 -22.44
C ALA A 69 1.05 5.21 -23.45
N LYS A 70 1.88 5.67 -24.40
CA LYS A 70 1.43 6.55 -25.50
C LYS A 70 0.38 5.88 -26.38
N LEU A 71 0.58 4.62 -26.73
CA LEU A 71 -0.38 3.87 -27.53
C LEU A 71 -1.71 3.72 -26.78
N ALA A 72 -1.66 3.35 -25.49
CA ALA A 72 -2.84 3.26 -24.64
C ALA A 72 -3.55 4.61 -24.48
N GLN A 73 -2.81 5.72 -24.40
CA GLN A 73 -3.38 7.06 -24.34
C GLN A 73 -4.07 7.47 -25.66
N GLN A 74 -3.50 7.09 -26.81
CA GLN A 74 -4.14 7.28 -28.12
C GLN A 74 -5.40 6.43 -28.26
N GLU A 75 -5.34 5.16 -27.85
CA GLU A 75 -6.48 4.27 -27.85
C GLU A 75 -7.59 4.80 -26.93
N LEU A 76 -7.25 5.24 -25.72
CA LEU A 76 -8.19 5.84 -24.77
C LEU A 76 -8.96 7.02 -25.38
N LYS A 77 -8.26 7.91 -26.11
CA LYS A 77 -8.89 9.04 -26.81
C LYS A 77 -9.87 8.57 -27.89
N ALA A 78 -9.45 7.63 -28.73
CA ALA A 78 -10.29 7.07 -29.79
C ALA A 78 -11.54 6.40 -29.20
N LEU A 79 -11.38 5.63 -28.12
CA LEU A 79 -12.47 4.94 -27.43
C LEU A 79 -13.46 5.89 -26.78
N THR A 80 -12.98 7.00 -26.24
CA THR A 80 -13.84 8.03 -25.65
C THR A 80 -14.75 8.65 -26.71
N ILE A 81 -14.20 8.93 -27.90
CA ILE A 81 -14.98 9.42 -29.04
C ILE A 81 -15.98 8.36 -29.52
N GLU A 82 -15.57 7.10 -29.60
CA GLU A 82 -16.47 6.00 -29.98
C GLU A 82 -17.65 5.87 -29.00
N LYS A 83 -17.38 6.00 -27.70
CA LYS A 83 -18.40 6.05 -26.64
C LYS A 83 -19.35 7.23 -26.82
N GLU A 84 -18.84 8.42 -27.13
CA GLU A 84 -19.67 9.60 -27.41
C GLU A 84 -20.58 9.39 -28.62
N ILE A 85 -20.06 8.81 -29.71
CA ILE A 85 -20.84 8.50 -30.91
C ILE A 85 -21.96 7.50 -30.59
N LEU A 86 -21.67 6.45 -29.84
CA LEU A 86 -22.68 5.46 -29.43
C LEU A 86 -23.72 6.06 -28.48
N SER A 87 -23.32 6.94 -27.57
CA SER A 87 -24.24 7.66 -26.68
C SER A 87 -25.18 8.56 -27.48
N TYR A 88 -24.64 9.27 -28.47
CA TYR A 88 -25.45 10.06 -29.40
C TYR A 88 -26.42 9.19 -30.20
N ALA A 89 -25.96 8.06 -30.75
CA ALA A 89 -26.80 7.12 -31.50
C ALA A 89 -27.95 6.56 -30.64
N LEU A 90 -27.68 6.23 -29.38
CA LEU A 90 -28.70 5.77 -28.42
C LEU A 90 -29.77 6.83 -28.19
N THR A 91 -29.38 8.08 -27.95
CA THR A 91 -30.32 9.19 -27.81
C THR A 91 -31.17 9.37 -29.08
N HIS A 92 -30.51 9.35 -30.24
CA HIS A 92 -31.16 9.56 -31.53
C HIS A 92 -32.17 8.46 -31.90
N LEU A 93 -31.99 7.24 -31.39
CA LEU A 93 -32.96 6.15 -31.56
C LEU A 93 -34.30 6.49 -30.90
N TYR A 94 -34.28 7.02 -29.67
CA TYR A 94 -35.50 7.42 -28.96
C TYR A 94 -36.18 8.62 -29.64
N GLU A 95 -35.40 9.60 -30.09
CA GLU A 95 -35.92 10.73 -30.85
C GLU A 95 -36.60 10.28 -32.14
N SER A 96 -35.98 9.37 -32.88
CA SER A 96 -36.50 8.87 -34.16
C SER A 96 -37.79 8.07 -34.00
N GLU A 97 -37.92 7.29 -32.93
CA GLU A 97 -39.15 6.57 -32.60
C GLU A 97 -40.27 7.54 -32.21
N SER A 98 -39.98 8.57 -31.40
CA SER A 98 -40.97 9.61 -31.05
C SER A 98 -41.50 10.38 -32.27
N GLN A 99 -40.69 10.47 -33.33
CA GLN A 99 -41.06 11.11 -34.60
C GLN A 99 -41.75 10.13 -35.56
N GLY A 100 -41.98 8.88 -35.17
CA GLY A 100 -42.60 7.84 -36.00
C GLY A 100 -41.72 7.34 -37.16
N LYS A 101 -40.43 7.69 -37.17
CA LYS A 101 -39.48 7.27 -38.21
C LYS A 101 -38.94 5.86 -37.99
N LEU A 102 -39.09 5.33 -36.78
CA LEU A 102 -38.58 4.04 -36.35
C LEU A 102 -39.67 3.32 -35.55
N ALA A 103 -39.88 2.02 -35.82
CA ALA A 103 -40.78 1.21 -35.03
C ALA A 103 -40.19 0.94 -33.63
N GLU A 104 -41.04 0.84 -32.61
CA GLU A 104 -40.61 0.61 -31.23
C GLU A 104 -39.80 -0.69 -31.08
N SER A 105 -40.21 -1.77 -31.77
CA SER A 105 -39.49 -3.05 -31.74
C SER A 105 -38.08 -2.95 -32.34
N ASP A 106 -37.92 -2.13 -33.38
CA ASP A 106 -36.61 -1.89 -34.00
C ASP A 106 -35.72 -1.04 -33.09
N ARG A 107 -36.29 -0.03 -32.43
CA ARG A 107 -35.61 0.75 -31.38
C ARG A 107 -35.08 -0.15 -30.29
N GLU A 108 -35.93 -1.02 -29.73
CA GLU A 108 -35.55 -1.89 -28.61
C GLU A 108 -34.41 -2.85 -28.99
N ARG A 109 -34.47 -3.45 -30.19
CA ARG A 109 -33.39 -4.28 -30.72
C ARG A 109 -32.08 -3.50 -30.89
N LEU A 110 -32.14 -2.26 -31.39
CA LEU A 110 -30.95 -1.42 -31.59
C LEU A 110 -30.37 -0.92 -30.26
N VAL A 111 -31.22 -0.56 -29.30
CA VAL A 111 -30.81 -0.19 -27.93
C VAL A 111 -30.11 -1.35 -27.25
N ALA A 112 -30.64 -2.58 -27.35
CA ALA A 112 -29.98 -3.76 -26.77
C ALA A 112 -28.58 -3.97 -27.38
N LYS A 113 -28.48 -3.90 -28.71
CA LYS A 113 -27.20 -4.05 -29.43
C LYS A 113 -26.19 -2.97 -29.03
N TYR A 114 -26.59 -1.70 -29.09
CA TYR A 114 -25.69 -0.59 -28.77
C TYR A 114 -25.36 -0.51 -27.28
N GLY A 115 -26.26 -0.95 -26.41
CA GLY A 115 -25.99 -1.10 -24.98
C GLY A 115 -24.93 -2.15 -24.69
N GLU A 116 -24.92 -3.26 -25.42
CA GLU A 116 -23.85 -4.27 -25.32
C GLU A 116 -22.51 -3.72 -25.83
N GLN A 117 -22.51 -3.01 -26.97
CA GLN A 117 -21.30 -2.36 -27.48
C GLN A 117 -20.76 -1.30 -26.52
N MET A 118 -21.65 -0.54 -25.86
CA MET A 118 -21.28 0.44 -24.84
C MET A 118 -20.53 -0.19 -23.67
N LYS A 119 -21.01 -1.33 -23.16
CA LYS A 119 -20.33 -2.06 -22.08
C LYS A 119 -18.93 -2.52 -22.48
N GLY A 120 -18.78 -3.06 -23.69
CA GLY A 120 -17.47 -3.46 -24.21
C GLY A 120 -16.51 -2.27 -24.38
N LEU A 121 -17.04 -1.10 -24.75
CA LEU A 121 -16.27 0.14 -24.79
C LEU A 121 -15.81 0.59 -23.42
N ASP A 122 -16.69 0.60 -22.43
CA ASP A 122 -16.35 0.99 -21.06
C ASP A 122 -15.23 0.11 -20.47
N GLU A 123 -15.26 -1.20 -20.74
CA GLU A 123 -14.19 -2.12 -20.33
C GLU A 123 -12.85 -1.80 -20.99
N ARG A 124 -12.84 -1.53 -22.30
CA ARG A 124 -11.62 -1.17 -23.03
C ARG A 124 -11.07 0.19 -22.60
N ILE A 125 -11.93 1.17 -22.35
CA ILE A 125 -11.57 2.48 -21.79
C ILE A 125 -10.90 2.27 -20.43
N ARG A 126 -11.55 1.51 -19.54
CA ARG A 126 -11.01 1.22 -18.20
C ARG A 126 -9.64 0.56 -18.28
N LYS A 127 -9.46 -0.42 -19.17
CA LYS A 127 -8.17 -1.09 -19.37
C LYS A 127 -7.09 -0.12 -19.85
N SER A 128 -7.39 0.70 -20.85
CA SER A 128 -6.45 1.69 -21.40
C SER A 128 -6.07 2.73 -20.36
N GLN A 129 -7.04 3.20 -19.56
CA GLN A 129 -6.82 4.11 -18.44
C GLN A 129 -5.87 3.50 -17.41
N LEU A 130 -6.10 2.25 -16.99
CA LEU A 130 -5.22 1.58 -16.03
C LEU A 130 -3.78 1.44 -16.52
N ILE A 131 -3.56 1.24 -17.82
CA ILE A 131 -2.21 1.19 -18.42
C ILE A 131 -1.54 2.57 -18.30
N VAL A 132 -2.25 3.64 -18.64
CA VAL A 132 -1.73 5.02 -18.53
C VAL A 132 -1.44 5.36 -17.07
N ASP A 133 -2.39 5.11 -16.17
CA ASP A 133 -2.26 5.40 -14.74
C ASP A 133 -1.08 4.65 -14.12
N LEU A 134 -0.92 3.36 -14.44
CA LEU A 134 0.18 2.55 -13.92
C LEU A 134 1.54 3.11 -14.39
N HIS A 135 1.66 3.45 -15.66
CA HIS A 135 2.89 4.07 -16.18
C HIS A 135 3.20 5.40 -15.48
N ASP A 136 2.21 6.25 -15.28
CA ASP A 136 2.39 7.56 -14.65
C ASP A 136 2.75 7.43 -13.17
N LEU A 137 2.19 6.44 -12.46
CA LEU A 137 2.55 6.11 -11.09
C LEU A 137 3.98 5.59 -10.98
N GLU A 138 4.40 4.67 -11.85
CA GLU A 138 5.78 4.15 -11.88
C GLU A 138 6.78 5.26 -12.18
N LYS A 139 6.47 6.13 -13.15
CA LYS A 139 7.29 7.30 -13.48
C LYS A 139 7.43 8.25 -12.30
N SER A 140 6.32 8.56 -11.62
CA SER A 140 6.31 9.43 -10.44
C SER A 140 7.10 8.82 -9.28
N GLN A 141 7.02 7.50 -9.10
CA GLN A 141 7.79 6.78 -8.09
C GLN A 141 9.30 6.92 -8.34
N ILE A 142 9.75 6.74 -9.58
CA ILE A 142 11.16 6.92 -9.97
C ILE A 142 11.63 8.34 -9.66
N GLU A 143 10.83 9.35 -10.05
CA GLU A 143 11.14 10.75 -9.82
C GLU A 143 11.23 11.10 -8.32
N TRP A 144 10.31 10.58 -7.52
CA TRP A 144 10.31 10.80 -6.07
C TRP A 144 11.53 10.15 -5.41
N ILE A 145 11.88 8.92 -5.78
CA ILE A 145 13.06 8.24 -5.23
C ILE A 145 14.34 9.01 -5.59
N ARG A 146 14.46 9.47 -6.85
CA ARG A 146 15.59 10.29 -7.29
C ARG A 146 15.70 11.56 -6.43
N THR A 147 14.60 12.28 -6.27
CA THR A 147 14.56 13.53 -5.48
C THR A 147 14.87 13.27 -4.00
N PHE A 148 14.34 12.17 -3.44
CA PHE A 148 14.61 11.77 -2.07
C PHE A 148 16.09 11.45 -1.86
N GLN A 149 16.72 10.70 -2.77
CA GLN A 149 18.15 10.38 -2.69
C GLN A 149 19.03 11.63 -2.76
N GLU A 150 18.69 12.58 -3.63
CA GLU A 150 19.39 13.87 -3.72
C GLU A 150 19.28 14.65 -2.40
N LYS A 151 18.05 14.81 -1.88
CA LYS A 151 17.81 15.54 -0.63
C LYS A 151 18.40 14.85 0.59
N TYR A 152 18.35 13.52 0.63
CA TYR A 152 18.98 12.73 1.67
C TYR A 152 20.50 12.90 1.64
N GLY A 153 21.10 12.91 0.44
CA GLY A 153 22.53 13.18 0.26
C GLY A 153 22.93 14.58 0.73
N ASP A 154 22.17 15.61 0.35
CA ASP A 154 22.39 17.00 0.80
C ASP A 154 22.30 17.11 2.33
N MET A 155 21.29 16.49 2.94
CA MET A 155 21.10 16.48 4.39
C MET A 155 22.25 15.73 5.08
N THR A 156 22.68 14.60 4.54
CA THR A 156 23.81 13.81 5.06
C THR A 156 25.10 14.62 5.03
N ARG A 157 25.40 15.29 3.90
CA ARG A 157 26.54 16.21 3.80
C ARG A 157 26.45 17.33 4.84
N LYS A 158 25.27 17.91 5.02
CA LYS A 158 25.09 18.99 6.01
C LYS A 158 25.33 18.51 7.45
N ILE A 159 24.87 17.31 7.76
CA ILE A 159 25.12 16.65 9.05
C ILE A 159 26.62 16.42 9.25
N GLU A 160 27.33 15.94 8.22
CA GLU A 160 28.78 15.72 8.29
C GLU A 160 29.56 17.02 8.46
N GLU A 161 29.21 18.08 7.74
CA GLU A 161 29.80 19.42 7.93
C GLU A 161 29.66 19.89 9.38
N ILE A 162 28.45 19.78 9.95
CA ILE A 162 28.19 20.18 11.34
C ILE A 162 28.99 19.31 12.30
N ARG A 163 29.00 17.97 12.11
CA ARG A 163 29.78 17.02 12.92
C ARG A 163 31.27 17.36 12.92
N GLN A 164 31.82 17.73 11.78
CA GLN A 164 33.21 18.19 11.65
C GLN A 164 33.44 19.49 12.41
N MET A 165 32.52 20.47 12.32
CA MET A 165 32.61 21.74 13.06
C MET A 165 32.61 21.54 14.59
N ILE A 166 31.83 20.57 15.09
CA ILE A 166 31.71 20.31 16.53
C ILE A 166 32.63 19.18 17.05
N GLY A 167 33.45 18.59 16.18
CA GLY A 167 34.38 17.51 16.55
C GLY A 167 33.72 16.19 16.95
N VAL A 168 32.47 15.95 16.57
CA VAL A 168 31.72 14.72 16.90
C VAL A 168 31.88 13.69 15.78
N VAL A 169 32.67 12.64 16.03
CA VAL A 169 32.81 11.52 15.09
C VAL A 169 31.59 10.61 15.20
N SER A 170 30.96 10.34 14.06
CA SER A 170 29.88 9.36 13.97
C SER A 170 30.42 7.96 14.21
N LYS A 171 29.96 7.32 15.29
CA LYS A 171 30.16 5.89 15.49
C LYS A 171 29.27 5.14 14.50
N ALA A 172 29.83 4.71 13.37
CA ALA A 172 29.15 3.76 12.50
C ALA A 172 28.97 2.46 13.30
N GLU A 173 27.71 2.09 13.54
CA GLU A 173 27.39 0.77 14.08
C GLU A 173 27.63 -0.24 12.94
N PRO A 174 28.55 -1.21 13.11
CA PRO A 174 28.90 -2.09 12.01
C PRO A 174 27.75 -3.06 11.73
N GLU A 175 27.14 -2.93 10.55
CA GLU A 175 26.49 -4.05 9.88
C GLU A 175 27.52 -5.19 9.82
N LYS A 176 27.20 -6.31 10.46
CA LYS A 176 27.99 -7.55 10.37
C LYS A 176 27.98 -8.03 8.92
N ALA A 177 28.97 -7.59 8.16
CA ALA A 177 29.34 -8.16 6.88
C ALA A 177 29.74 -9.63 7.10
N ALA A 178 28.86 -10.53 6.71
CA ALA A 178 29.23 -11.88 6.37
C ALA A 178 30.13 -11.83 5.12
N SER A 179 31.44 -12.03 5.30
CA SER A 179 32.34 -12.68 4.32
C SER A 179 33.79 -12.58 4.80
N GLU A 180 34.31 -13.67 5.37
CA GLU A 180 35.75 -13.94 5.31
C GLU A 180 36.01 -14.90 4.14
N PRO A 181 36.89 -14.52 3.20
CA PRO A 181 37.50 -15.45 2.26
C PRO A 181 38.96 -15.68 2.64
N LEU A 182 39.31 -16.87 3.16
CA LEU A 182 40.70 -17.31 3.20
C LEU A 182 40.82 -18.77 2.77
N LYS A 183 41.19 -18.95 1.50
CA LYS A 183 41.92 -20.14 1.02
C LYS A 183 43.42 -19.87 1.23
N LYS A 184 44.16 -20.85 1.77
CA LYS A 184 45.35 -21.49 1.16
C LYS A 184 46.19 -22.24 2.22
N GLY A 185 46.52 -23.52 1.97
CA GLY A 185 47.52 -24.26 2.73
C GLY A 185 47.35 -25.79 2.72
N GLU A 186 47.56 -26.44 1.57
CA GLU A 186 48.03 -27.84 1.37
C GLU A 186 49.13 -28.27 2.38
N GLU A 187 49.44 -29.50 2.79
CA GLU A 187 49.18 -30.92 2.46
C GLU A 187 49.90 -31.68 3.63
N LYS A 188 49.47 -32.79 4.24
CA LYS A 188 49.73 -34.17 3.79
C LYS A 188 49.25 -35.22 4.82
N LEU A 189 48.64 -36.27 4.26
CA LEU A 189 48.64 -37.70 4.59
C LEU A 189 48.09 -38.25 5.94
N LYS A 190 46.87 -38.81 5.82
CA LYS A 190 46.47 -40.22 6.09
C LYS A 190 46.88 -40.86 7.43
N GLU A 191 45.89 -41.23 8.25
CA GLU A 191 45.52 -42.65 8.43
C GLU A 191 44.17 -42.84 9.14
N ARG A 192 43.44 -43.85 8.63
CA ARG A 192 42.49 -44.75 9.30
C ARG A 192 41.06 -44.33 9.66
N ALA A 193 40.18 -45.01 8.94
CA ALA A 193 38.76 -45.11 9.12
C ALA A 193 38.32 -45.94 10.34
N ARG A 194 37.06 -45.66 10.72
CA ARG A 194 35.99 -46.58 11.14
C ARG A 194 35.83 -46.89 12.64
N LYS A 195 34.56 -46.71 13.07
CA LYS A 195 33.80 -47.37 14.16
C LYS A 195 34.03 -46.73 15.55
N THR A 196 33.07 -46.48 16.45
CA THR A 196 31.65 -46.86 16.61
C THR A 196 31.10 -46.16 17.89
N SER A 197 29.77 -45.88 17.93
CA SER A 197 28.85 -45.77 19.11
C SER A 197 29.06 -44.64 20.15
N MET A 198 28.12 -43.68 20.22
CA MET A 198 27.05 -43.51 21.24
C MET A 198 27.52 -43.45 22.70
N GLU A 199 27.35 -42.30 23.38
CA GLU A 199 26.46 -42.15 24.55
C GLU A 199 26.49 -40.72 25.15
N THR A 200 25.30 -40.28 25.57
CA THR A 200 25.01 -39.57 26.84
C THR A 200 25.35 -38.07 27.02
N LYS A 201 24.30 -37.26 26.81
CA LYS A 201 23.70 -36.30 27.77
C LYS A 201 24.65 -35.60 28.75
N GLU A 202 24.85 -34.29 28.57
CA GLU A 202 24.74 -33.34 29.70
C GLU A 202 24.46 -31.90 29.25
N GLU A 203 23.50 -31.31 29.94
CA GLU A 203 23.01 -29.96 29.85
C GLU A 203 23.94 -29.04 30.67
N THR A 204 24.49 -27.99 30.07
CA THR A 204 25.22 -26.97 30.82
C THR A 204 24.93 -25.58 30.26
N ARG A 205 24.37 -24.74 31.11
CA ARG A 205 24.01 -23.34 30.89
C ARG A 205 25.29 -22.53 30.64
N PRO A 206 25.29 -21.55 29.72
CA PRO A 206 26.46 -20.69 29.53
C PRO A 206 26.67 -19.77 30.75
N PRO A 207 27.93 -19.46 31.09
CA PRO A 207 28.30 -18.67 32.27
C PRO A 207 27.78 -17.23 32.17
N LYS A 208 27.23 -16.70 33.26
CA LYS A 208 26.73 -15.32 33.37
C LYS A 208 27.79 -14.33 32.86
N SER A 209 27.45 -13.61 31.80
CA SER A 209 28.30 -12.57 31.21
C SER A 209 28.18 -11.28 32.03
N LYS A 210 29.19 -10.40 31.99
CA LYS A 210 29.12 -9.04 32.60
C LYS A 210 27.92 -8.21 32.10
N ALA A 211 27.31 -8.61 30.99
CA ALA A 211 26.06 -8.05 30.50
C ALA A 211 24.85 -8.48 31.34
N ASP A 212 24.81 -9.73 31.81
CA ASP A 212 23.71 -10.25 32.63
C ASP A 212 23.70 -9.61 34.02
N GLU A 213 24.88 -9.34 34.59
CA GLU A 213 25.02 -8.63 35.86
C GLU A 213 24.46 -7.20 35.77
N LYS A 214 24.73 -6.49 34.67
CA LYS A 214 24.15 -5.16 34.41
C LYS A 214 22.63 -5.21 34.20
N VAL A 215 22.13 -6.26 33.57
CA VAL A 215 20.67 -6.45 33.38
C VAL A 215 20.00 -6.73 34.72
N GLU A 216 20.64 -7.49 35.61
CA GLU A 216 20.15 -7.81 36.94
C GLU A 216 20.17 -6.56 37.85
N GLU A 217 21.20 -5.71 37.75
CA GLU A 217 21.29 -4.40 38.42
C GLU A 217 20.20 -3.42 37.95
N ILE A 218 20.01 -3.28 36.64
CA ILE A 218 18.96 -2.42 36.07
C ILE A 218 17.56 -2.91 36.49
N ARG A 219 17.33 -4.23 36.52
CA ARG A 219 16.05 -4.80 36.99
C ARG A 219 15.78 -4.48 38.46
N ALA A 220 16.80 -4.53 39.31
CA ALA A 220 16.66 -4.19 40.72
C ALA A 220 16.37 -2.71 40.92
N GLU A 221 16.99 -1.83 40.12
CA GLU A 221 16.77 -0.39 40.17
C GLU A 221 15.35 -0.02 39.72
N VAL A 222 14.84 -0.64 38.64
CA VAL A 222 13.46 -0.45 38.17
C VAL A 222 12.44 -0.93 39.19
N LEU A 223 12.64 -2.10 39.81
CA LEU A 223 11.72 -2.60 40.84
C LEU A 223 11.67 -1.67 42.06
N LYS A 224 12.83 -1.12 42.44
CA LYS A 224 12.93 -0.16 43.54
C LYS A 224 12.26 1.18 43.22
N GLU A 225 12.35 1.66 41.98
CA GLU A 225 11.63 2.87 41.55
C GLU A 225 10.12 2.66 41.49
N LEU A 226 9.67 1.47 41.09
CA LEU A 226 8.24 1.11 41.12
C LEU A 226 7.69 1.07 42.55
N GLU A 227 8.42 0.47 43.49
CA GLU A 227 8.03 0.45 44.91
C GLU A 227 7.99 1.87 45.50
N ARG A 228 8.91 2.75 45.08
CA ARG A 228 8.90 4.16 45.48
C ARG A 228 7.72 4.94 44.91
N LEU A 229 7.33 4.67 43.65
CA LEU A 229 6.15 5.26 43.04
C LEU A 229 4.85 4.80 43.72
N GLU A 230 4.79 3.52 44.09
CA GLU A 230 3.65 2.96 44.85
C GLU A 230 3.52 3.64 46.23
N GLN A 231 4.63 3.87 46.94
CA GLN A 231 4.60 4.63 48.20
C GLN A 231 4.09 6.06 48.03
N ILE A 232 4.45 6.73 46.93
CA ILE A 232 3.96 8.08 46.62
C ILE A 232 2.45 8.08 46.30
N GLU A 233 1.94 7.02 45.67
CA GLU A 233 0.50 6.89 45.40
C GLU A 233 -0.32 6.55 46.66
N THR A 234 0.28 5.86 47.64
CA THR A 234 -0.40 5.53 48.91
C THR A 234 -0.30 6.60 50.00
N GLU A 235 0.65 7.53 49.91
CA GLU A 235 0.81 8.66 50.86
C GLU A 235 0.22 10.00 50.36
N ALA A 236 -0.37 10.04 49.16
CA ALA A 236 -1.08 11.21 48.60
C ALA A 236 -2.61 11.05 48.65
#